data_AF-A0A845VJK5-F1
#
_entry.id   AF-A0A845VJK5-F1
#
_cell.length_a   1.000
_cell.length_b   1.000
_cell.length_c   1.000
_cell.angle_alpha   90.00
_cell.angle_beta   90.00
_cell.angle_gamma   90.00
#
_symmetry.space_group_name_H-M   'P 1'
#
loop_
_entity.id
_entity.type
_entity.pdbx_description
1 polymer ?
#
loop_
_entity_poly.entity_id
_entity_poly.type
_entity_poly.pdbx_seq_one_letter_code
_entity_poly.pdbx_strand_id
1 'polypeptide(L)'
;MSQSLSLPELRDRLELLLEEYLGRYPSGQKAVWVCPPEPPSVPNEIQCLIQRVPESRIDFLSAGQRYSDRNYVLILTNFNRETSLSSALDKIVANLPVRQYTYMPITEQSYEQARLLVYDPVVINGV
;
A
#
# COMPACT_ATOMS: atom_id res chain seq x y z
N MET A 1 -4.35 -22.50 4.01
CA MET A 1 -3.67 -22.23 2.73
C MET A 1 -3.25 -20.78 2.76
N SER A 2 -1.96 -20.49 2.87
CA SER A 2 -1.45 -19.12 2.91
C SER A 2 -1.40 -18.61 1.46
N GLN A 3 -2.45 -17.94 1.01
CA GLN A 3 -2.39 -17.21 -0.27
C GLN A 3 -1.48 -15.99 -0.03
N SER A 4 -0.25 -16.08 -0.50
CA SER A 4 0.65 -14.93 -0.59
C SER A 4 0.02 -13.93 -1.56
N LEU A 5 -0.31 -12.73 -1.08
CA LEU A 5 -0.84 -11.64 -1.88
C LEU A 5 0.28 -11.17 -2.81
N SER A 6 0.16 -11.43 -4.12
CA SER A 6 1.13 -10.90 -5.07
C SER A 6 0.95 -9.40 -5.25
N LEU A 7 2.01 -8.71 -5.67
CA LEU A 7 1.98 -7.26 -5.89
C LEU A 7 0.90 -6.83 -6.93
N PRO A 8 0.69 -7.54 -8.06
CA PRO A 8 -0.42 -7.27 -8.96
C PRO A 8 -1.79 -7.45 -8.29
N GLU A 9 -2.00 -8.52 -7.54
CA GLU A 9 -3.27 -8.76 -6.83
C GLU A 9 -3.56 -7.69 -5.77
N LEU A 10 -2.53 -7.25 -5.03
CA LEU A 10 -2.64 -6.15 -4.08
C LEU A 10 -3.05 -4.86 -4.80
N ARG A 11 -2.42 -4.56 -5.94
CA ARG A 11 -2.78 -3.39 -6.75
C ARG A 11 -4.23 -3.44 -7.22
N ASP A 12 -4.63 -4.54 -7.87
CA ASP A 12 -6.00 -4.70 -8.38
C ASP A 12 -7.03 -4.58 -7.27
N ARG A 13 -6.74 -5.17 -6.11
CA ARG A 13 -7.60 -5.09 -4.93
C ARG A 13 -7.68 -3.67 -4.37
N LEU A 14 -6.58 -2.93 -4.33
CA LEU A 14 -6.58 -1.52 -3.92
C LEU A 14 -7.34 -0.64 -4.92
N GLU A 15 -7.19 -0.88 -6.21
CA GLU A 15 -7.92 -0.16 -7.27
C GLU A 15 -9.44 -0.36 -7.18
N LEU A 16 -9.88 -1.56 -6.77
CA LEU A 16 -11.29 -1.86 -6.52
C LEU A 16 -11.78 -1.26 -5.20
N LEU A 17 -11.03 -1.44 -4.10
CA LEU A 17 -11.44 -0.97 -2.79
C LEU A 17 -11.54 0.55 -2.73
N LEU A 18 -10.58 1.25 -3.34
CA LEU A 18 -10.46 2.69 -3.27
C LEU A 18 -11.02 3.40 -4.50
N GLU A 19 -11.77 2.71 -5.36
CA GLU A 19 -12.30 3.26 -6.62
C GLU A 19 -13.00 4.61 -6.46
N GLU A 20 -13.77 4.78 -5.38
CA GLU A 20 -14.55 5.99 -5.11
C GLU A 20 -13.71 7.15 -4.57
N TYR A 21 -12.48 6.88 -4.14
CA TYR A 21 -11.59 7.85 -3.49
C TYR A 21 -10.40 8.23 -4.36
N LEU A 22 -9.93 7.30 -5.20
CA LEU A 22 -8.75 7.48 -6.03
C LEU A 22 -9.04 8.45 -7.16
N GLY A 23 -8.08 9.32 -7.39
CA GLY A 23 -8.04 10.09 -8.61
C GLY A 23 -7.68 9.26 -9.83
N ARG A 24 -7.50 9.94 -10.96
CA ARG A 24 -7.04 9.32 -12.20
C ARG A 24 -5.76 9.95 -12.71
N TYR A 25 -4.85 9.11 -13.17
CA TYR A 25 -3.70 9.56 -13.95
C TYR A 25 -4.14 10.14 -15.30
N PRO A 26 -3.30 10.95 -15.96
CA PRO A 26 -3.58 11.46 -17.31
C PRO A 26 -3.85 10.35 -18.35
N SER A 27 -3.38 9.13 -18.10
CA SER A 27 -3.65 7.94 -18.91
C SER A 27 -5.05 7.35 -18.73
N GLY A 28 -5.85 7.87 -17.78
CA GLY A 28 -7.17 7.36 -17.41
C GLY A 28 -7.14 6.21 -16.39
N GLN A 29 -5.97 5.72 -16.01
CA GLN A 29 -5.80 4.70 -14.97
C GLN A 29 -6.08 5.29 -13.58
N LYS A 30 -6.66 4.49 -12.67
CA LYS A 30 -6.81 4.89 -11.27
C LYS A 30 -5.44 5.21 -10.67
N ALA A 31 -5.41 6.14 -9.71
CA ALA A 31 -4.20 6.68 -9.11
C ALA A 31 -3.49 5.67 -8.15
N VAL A 32 -3.34 4.41 -8.57
CA VAL A 32 -2.57 3.38 -7.87
C VAL A 32 -1.30 3.09 -8.65
N TRP A 33 -0.14 3.25 -8.02
CA TRP A 33 1.15 3.10 -8.70
C TRP A 33 2.13 2.26 -7.93
N VAL A 34 2.88 1.44 -8.64
CA VAL A 34 3.96 0.62 -8.08
C VAL A 34 5.28 1.32 -8.33
N CYS A 35 5.91 1.83 -7.27
CA CYS A 35 7.19 2.53 -7.34
C CYS A 35 8.36 1.58 -7.01
N PRO A 36 9.52 1.67 -7.70
CA PRO A 36 9.83 2.50 -8.88
C PRO A 36 9.20 1.96 -10.19
N PRO A 37 9.16 2.75 -11.29
CA PRO A 37 9.58 4.16 -11.39
C PRO A 37 8.64 5.10 -10.62
N GLU A 38 9.03 6.37 -10.47
CA GLU A 38 8.21 7.39 -9.79
C GLU A 38 6.85 7.57 -10.49
N PRO A 39 5.77 7.79 -9.72
CA PRO A 39 4.45 7.97 -10.30
C PRO A 39 4.36 9.28 -11.09
N PRO A 40 3.51 9.35 -12.12
CA PRO A 40 3.08 10.63 -12.67
C PRO A 40 2.31 11.44 -11.62
N SER A 41 2.31 12.77 -11.74
CA SER A 41 1.57 13.63 -10.82
C SER A 41 0.05 13.51 -11.05
N VAL A 42 -0.72 13.49 -9.96
CA VAL A 42 -2.19 13.51 -9.97
C VAL A 42 -2.63 14.80 -9.27
N PRO A 43 -3.07 15.82 -10.00
CA PRO A 43 -3.47 17.07 -9.38
C PRO A 43 -4.80 16.90 -8.63
N ASN A 44 -4.86 17.42 -7.40
CA ASN A 44 -6.10 17.61 -6.63
C ASN A 44 -6.94 16.34 -6.37
N GLU A 45 -6.33 15.16 -6.29
CA GLU A 45 -7.02 13.92 -5.92
C GLU A 45 -6.16 13.03 -5.00
N ILE A 46 -6.71 11.91 -4.54
CA ILE A 46 -5.98 10.94 -3.71
C ILE A 46 -5.21 9.98 -4.63
N GLN A 47 -3.95 9.73 -4.27
CA GLN A 47 -3.06 8.77 -4.90
C GLN A 47 -2.64 7.70 -3.89
N CYS A 48 -2.55 6.46 -4.34
CA CYS A 48 -2.01 5.33 -3.60
C CYS A 48 -0.72 4.84 -4.26
N LEU A 49 0.40 4.90 -3.56
CA LEU A 49 1.67 4.35 -4.00
C LEU A 49 1.97 3.06 -3.25
N ILE A 50 2.42 2.04 -3.99
CA ILE A 50 2.84 0.75 -3.47
C ILE A 50 4.35 0.64 -3.70
N GLN A 51 5.13 0.41 -2.65
CA GLN A 51 6.54 0.08 -2.84
C GLN A 51 6.67 -1.32 -3.44
N ARG A 52 7.38 -1.42 -4.57
CA ARG A 52 7.60 -2.68 -5.29
C ARG A 52 8.30 -3.71 -4.42
N VAL A 53 9.26 -3.26 -3.63
CA VAL A 53 10.04 -4.11 -2.72
C VAL A 53 9.38 -4.03 -1.35
N PRO A 54 8.79 -5.13 -0.84
CA PRO A 54 8.18 -5.13 0.48
C PRO A 54 9.26 -5.14 1.57
N GLU A 55 8.96 -4.49 2.69
CA GLU A 55 9.79 -4.56 3.89
C GLU A 55 9.68 -5.96 4.48
N SER A 56 10.80 -6.67 4.55
CA SER A 56 10.84 -8.07 4.97
C SER A 56 11.79 -8.24 6.14
N ARG A 57 11.33 -8.89 7.21
CA ARG A 57 12.21 -9.35 8.29
C ARG A 57 12.24 -10.88 8.26
N ILE A 58 13.45 -11.45 8.25
CA ILE A 58 13.61 -12.91 8.36
C ILE A 58 13.74 -13.26 9.83
N ASP A 59 12.85 -14.10 10.31
CA ASP A 59 12.90 -14.68 11.65
C ASP A 59 13.10 -16.20 11.55
N PHE A 60 13.82 -16.75 12.54
CA PHE A 60 14.15 -18.18 12.59
C PHE A 60 13.11 -18.93 13.41
N LEU A 61 12.63 -20.05 12.86
CA LEU A 61 11.79 -21.01 13.58
C LEU A 61 12.62 -22.23 14.01
N SER A 62 12.11 -22.96 15.01
CA SER A 62 12.67 -24.26 15.40
C SER A 62 12.66 -25.23 14.22
N ALA A 63 13.61 -26.18 14.19
CA ALA A 63 13.80 -27.16 13.10
C ALA A 63 14.31 -26.60 11.75
N GLY A 64 15.00 -25.45 11.76
CA GLY A 64 15.71 -24.94 10.55
C GLY A 64 14.81 -24.25 9.52
N GLN A 65 13.52 -24.09 9.84
CA GLN A 65 12.58 -23.34 9.01
C GLN A 65 12.82 -21.83 9.19
N ARG A 66 12.72 -21.07 8.09
CA ARG A 66 12.80 -19.62 8.11
C ARG A 66 11.44 -19.05 7.72
N TYR A 67 11.06 -17.95 8.36
CA TYR A 67 9.83 -17.25 8.04
C TYR A 67 10.16 -15.79 7.70
N SER A 68 9.56 -15.28 6.63
CA SER A 68 9.70 -13.89 6.21
C SER A 68 8.44 -13.12 6.58
N ASP A 69 8.60 -12.20 7.52
CA ASP A 69 7.62 -11.19 7.88
C ASP A 69 7.63 -10.08 6.82
N ARG A 70 6.98 -10.38 5.70
CA ARG A 70 6.90 -9.52 4.53
C ARG A 70 5.72 -8.56 4.67
N ASN A 71 5.99 -7.28 4.49
CA ASN A 71 5.04 -6.18 4.62
C ASN A 71 5.13 -5.29 3.38
N TYR A 72 4.04 -5.18 2.62
CA TYR A 72 3.93 -4.20 1.54
C TYR A 72 3.73 -2.80 2.14
N VAL A 73 4.59 -1.87 1.73
CA VAL A 73 4.49 -0.47 2.14
C VAL A 73 3.57 0.24 1.16
N LEU A 74 2.47 0.76 1.68
CA LEU A 74 1.54 1.62 0.96
C LEU A 74 1.72 3.07 1.45
N ILE A 75 1.65 4.02 0.54
CA ILE A 75 1.65 5.45 0.83
C ILE A 75 0.43 6.04 0.15
N LEU A 76 -0.54 6.45 0.96
CA LEU A 76 -1.66 7.26 0.50
C LEU A 76 -1.27 8.73 0.63
N THR A 77 -1.46 9.47 -0.47
CA THR A 77 -1.22 10.91 -0.52
C THR A 77 -2.49 11.57 -1.01
N ASN A 78 -2.98 12.55 -0.26
CA ASN A 78 -4.09 13.39 -0.66
C ASN A 78 -3.55 14.74 -1.14
N PHE A 79 -3.77 15.03 -2.42
CA PHE A 79 -3.44 16.32 -3.03
C PHE A 79 -4.62 17.32 -2.99
N ASN A 80 -5.74 16.96 -2.36
CA ASN A 80 -6.95 17.77 -2.27
C ASN A 80 -7.30 18.16 -0.82
N ARG A 81 -7.30 19.46 -0.52
CA ARG A 81 -7.66 20.00 0.80
C ARG A 81 -9.12 19.76 1.22
N GLU A 82 -10.02 19.52 0.27
CA GLU A 82 -11.46 19.41 0.52
C GLU A 82 -11.89 17.99 0.90
N THR A 83 -10.98 17.03 0.76
CA THR A 83 -11.21 15.61 1.08
C THR A 83 -10.29 15.17 2.22
N SER A 84 -10.60 14.05 2.86
CA SER A 84 -9.72 13.45 3.87
C SER A 84 -9.35 12.00 3.54
N LEU A 85 -8.13 11.61 3.89
CA LEU A 85 -7.67 10.22 3.80
C LEU A 85 -8.38 9.26 4.76
N SER A 86 -9.03 9.77 5.83
CA SER A 86 -9.63 8.97 6.90
C SER A 86 -10.55 7.85 6.36
N SER A 87 -11.54 8.19 5.52
CA SER A 87 -12.45 7.21 4.92
C SER A 87 -11.75 6.14 4.07
N ALA A 88 -10.71 6.55 3.31
CA ALA A 88 -9.92 5.62 2.49
C ALA A 88 -9.08 4.68 3.38
N LEU A 89 -8.50 5.20 4.46
CA LEU A 89 -7.75 4.43 5.45
C LEU A 89 -8.63 3.40 6.15
N ASP A 90 -9.80 3.81 6.63
CA ASP A 90 -10.76 2.90 7.27
C ASP A 90 -11.15 1.75 6.32
N LYS A 91 -11.39 2.05 5.04
CA LYS A 91 -11.73 1.03 4.03
C LYS A 91 -10.58 0.05 3.79
N ILE A 92 -9.32 0.52 3.80
CA ILE A 92 -8.15 -0.36 3.68
C ILE A 92 -7.99 -1.23 4.91
N VAL A 93 -8.03 -0.64 6.12
CA VAL A 93 -7.85 -1.37 7.39
C VAL A 93 -8.94 -2.43 7.58
N ALA A 94 -10.17 -2.16 7.14
CA ALA A 94 -11.27 -3.13 7.23
C ALA A 94 -11.14 -4.30 6.23
N ASN A 95 -10.43 -4.14 5.11
CA ASN A 95 -10.42 -5.11 4.01
C ASN A 95 -9.07 -5.78 3.72
N LEU A 96 -7.99 -5.26 4.30
CA LEU A 96 -6.63 -5.75 4.14
C LEU A 96 -5.99 -6.00 5.50
N PRO A 97 -5.05 -6.96 5.60
CA PRO A 97 -4.32 -7.24 6.84
C PRO A 97 -3.29 -6.14 7.14
N VAL A 98 -3.76 -4.95 7.53
CA VAL A 98 -2.90 -3.83 7.90
C VAL A 98 -2.33 -4.07 9.29
N ARG A 99 -1.00 -4.15 9.39
CA ARG A 99 -0.31 -4.25 10.68
C ARG A 99 -0.22 -2.93 11.41
N GLN A 100 0.06 -1.88 10.66
CA GLN A 100 0.26 -0.54 11.18
C GLN A 100 -0.02 0.48 10.09
N TYR A 101 -0.53 1.64 10.48
CA TYR A 101 -0.46 2.84 9.67
C TYR A 101 -0.02 4.03 10.51
N THR A 102 0.61 5.00 9.86
CA THR A 102 1.11 6.22 10.49
C THR A 102 0.89 7.38 9.54
N TYR A 103 0.33 8.49 10.04
CA TYR A 103 0.28 9.74 9.29
C TYR A 103 1.69 10.30 9.11
N MET A 104 2.00 10.72 7.89
CA MET A 104 3.26 11.32 7.53
C MET A 104 3.15 12.85 7.56
N PRO A 105 4.27 13.57 7.76
CA PRO A 105 4.27 15.02 7.60
C PRO A 105 3.85 15.40 6.19
N ILE A 106 3.06 16.46 6.09
CA ILE A 106 2.63 17.03 4.81
C ILE A 106 3.83 17.61 4.04
N THR A 107 3.73 17.62 2.71
CA THR A 107 4.72 18.23 1.82
C THR A 107 4.13 19.50 1.19
N GLU A 108 4.93 20.30 0.48
CA GLU A 108 4.44 21.50 -0.23
C GLU A 108 3.30 21.22 -1.21
N GLN A 109 3.20 19.97 -1.69
CA GLN A 109 2.22 19.54 -2.67
C GLN A 109 1.08 18.74 -2.06
N SER A 110 1.26 18.13 -0.88
CA SER A 110 0.26 17.24 -0.27
C SER A 110 -0.42 17.89 0.94
N TYR A 111 -1.71 17.62 1.09
CA TYR A 111 -2.49 18.08 2.24
C TYR A 111 -2.56 17.04 3.34
N GLU A 112 -2.51 15.75 2.99
CA GLU A 112 -2.39 14.66 3.93
C GLU A 112 -1.57 13.52 3.32
N GLN A 113 -0.82 12.82 4.16
CA GLN A 113 -0.11 11.62 3.77
C GLN A 113 -0.21 10.58 4.88
N ALA A 114 -0.35 9.31 4.49
CA ALA A 114 -0.38 8.19 5.42
C ALA A 114 0.38 7.01 4.83
N ARG A 115 1.24 6.40 5.65
CA ARG A 115 1.95 5.17 5.35
C ARG A 115 1.24 3.99 6.00
N LEU A 116 1.02 2.92 5.27
CA LEU A 116 0.45 1.67 5.77
C LEU A 116 1.38 0.49 5.50
N LEU A 117 1.36 -0.48 6.41
CA LEU A 117 2.05 -1.76 6.28
C LEU A 117 1.01 -2.87 6.12
N VAL A 118 0.91 -3.43 4.92
CA VAL A 118 0.03 -4.58 4.63
C VAL A 118 0.82 -5.86 4.79
N TYR A 119 0.42 -6.69 5.74
CA TYR A 119 1.10 -7.90 6.13
C TYR A 119 0.81 -9.05 5.17
N ASP A 120 1.87 -9.68 4.67
CA ASP A 120 1.79 -10.83 3.81
C ASP A 120 2.86 -11.89 4.18
N PRO A 121 2.55 -12.82 5.11
CA PRO A 121 3.48 -13.83 5.57
C PRO A 121 3.97 -14.77 4.47
N VAL A 122 5.29 -14.96 4.35
CA VAL A 122 5.87 -15.98 3.46
C VAL A 122 6.72 -16.97 4.25
N VAL A 123 6.39 -18.26 4.15
CA VAL A 123 7.20 -19.34 4.72
C VAL A 123 8.32 -19.69 3.75
N ILE A 124 9.56 -19.65 4.20
CA ILE A 124 10.74 -20.06 3.43
C ILE A 124 11.11 -21.46 3.89
N ASN A 125 10.72 -22.47 3.11
CA ASN A 125 11.19 -23.82 3.33
C ASN A 125 12.65 -23.91 2.86
N GLY A 126 13.55 -24.23 3.79
CA GLY A 126 14.93 -24.56 3.46
C GLY A 126 14.96 -25.88 2.68
N VAL A 127 15.58 -25.85 1.50
CA VAL A 127 15.91 -27.05 0.72
C VAL A 127 17.14 -27.71 1.34
#